data_AF-A0A971C4B2-F1
#
_entry.id   AF-A0A971C4B2-F1
#
_cell.length_a   1.000
_cell.length_b   1.000
_cell.length_c   1.000
_cell.angle_alpha   90.00
_cell.angle_beta   90.00
_cell.angle_gamma   90.00
#
_symmetry.space_group_name_H-M   'P 1'
#
loop_
_entity.id
_entity.type
_entity.pdbx_description
1 polymer ?
#
loop_
_entity_poly.entity_id
_entity_poly.type
_entity_poly.pdbx_seq_one_letter_code
_entity_poly.pdbx_strand_id
1 'polypeptide(L)'
;MSMKLPDLFRTFSNQTRIEIVTMLMDNFLTASEIASLLQIDLSTVYRHLQQMKKLGILTSTHLHGVERFDFSSPHIFRMLDEAISFITEAKGFNAIACSEGICSYYLGGELDIIEPDQLLDMRGESCPIPDIQARKTLENMNPEEVLLVIVDYPLSGERIPVSIQKEGHEIIKKIADKYGDIKIYIRRRENA
;
A
#
# COMPACT_ATOMS: atom_id res chain seq x y z
N MET A 1 14.89 -26.51 -8.75
CA MET A 1 15.47 -26.63 -7.38
C MET A 1 14.35 -26.33 -6.42
N SER A 2 14.11 -27.16 -5.38
CA SER A 2 13.10 -26.81 -4.39
C SER A 2 13.61 -25.68 -3.50
N MET A 3 12.84 -24.59 -3.42
CA MET A 3 13.11 -23.48 -2.51
C MET A 3 12.99 -23.98 -1.06
N LYS A 4 13.96 -23.66 -0.21
CA LYS A 4 13.88 -23.92 1.23
C LYS A 4 13.37 -22.67 1.96
N LEU A 5 12.80 -22.86 3.15
CA LEU A 5 12.30 -21.75 3.97
C LEU A 5 13.37 -20.64 4.24
N PRO A 6 14.66 -20.95 4.49
CA PRO A 6 15.69 -19.91 4.63
C PRO A 6 15.98 -19.14 3.33
N ASP A 7 15.75 -19.73 2.16
CA ASP A 7 15.95 -19.06 0.86
C ASP A 7 14.85 -18.02 0.62
N LEU A 8 13.60 -18.33 1.03
CA LEU A 8 12.47 -17.41 1.01
C LEU A 8 12.75 -16.18 1.90
N PHE A 9 13.08 -16.40 3.17
CA PHE A 9 13.38 -15.29 4.09
C PHE A 9 14.60 -14.49 3.63
N ARG A 10 15.69 -15.13 3.20
CA ARG A 10 16.86 -14.43 2.63
C ARG A 10 16.49 -13.59 1.40
N THR A 11 15.52 -14.04 0.61
CA THR A 11 15.01 -13.25 -0.52
C THR A 11 14.30 -12.00 0.01
N PHE A 12 13.40 -12.13 1.00
CA PHE A 12 12.67 -11.01 1.58
C PHE A 12 13.50 -10.12 2.54
N SER A 13 14.66 -10.55 3.05
CA SER A 13 15.59 -9.69 3.81
C SER A 13 16.39 -8.71 2.93
N ASN A 14 15.74 -8.05 1.97
CA ASN A 14 16.34 -7.05 1.09
C ASN A 14 15.30 -6.00 0.68
N GLN A 15 15.60 -4.73 1.00
CA GLN A 15 14.69 -3.60 0.84
C GLN A 15 14.09 -3.52 -0.58
N THR A 16 14.91 -3.46 -1.62
CA THR A 16 14.43 -3.37 -3.01
C THR A 16 13.56 -4.55 -3.43
N ARG A 17 13.84 -5.77 -2.93
CA ARG A 17 12.96 -6.92 -3.20
C ARG A 17 11.64 -6.83 -2.44
N ILE A 18 11.62 -6.34 -1.20
CA ILE A 18 10.39 -6.05 -0.45
C ILE A 18 9.53 -5.02 -1.17
N GLU A 19 10.14 -3.92 -1.63
CA GLU A 19 9.46 -2.87 -2.40
C GLU A 19 8.87 -3.45 -3.70
N ILE A 20 9.65 -4.23 -4.46
CA ILE A 20 9.17 -4.88 -5.69
C ILE A 20 8.00 -5.84 -5.41
N VAL A 21 8.06 -6.70 -4.40
CA VAL A 21 6.96 -7.65 -4.15
C VAL A 21 5.74 -6.98 -3.51
N THR A 22 5.94 -5.96 -2.68
CA THR A 22 4.90 -5.02 -2.23
C THR A 22 4.18 -4.40 -3.42
N MET A 23 4.94 -3.94 -4.43
CA MET A 23 4.36 -3.34 -5.61
C MET A 23 3.39 -4.29 -6.32
N LEU A 24 3.73 -5.58 -6.36
CA LEU A 24 2.97 -6.65 -6.99
C LEU A 24 1.79 -7.19 -6.15
N MET A 25 1.62 -6.82 -4.88
CA MET A 25 0.57 -7.38 -3.99
C MET A 25 -0.84 -7.30 -4.59
N ASP A 26 -1.16 -6.22 -5.30
CA ASP A 26 -2.48 -6.00 -5.91
C ASP A 26 -2.39 -5.61 -7.40
N ASN A 27 -1.20 -5.69 -8.01
CA ASN A 27 -0.93 -5.10 -9.32
C ASN A 27 -0.07 -5.98 -10.22
N PHE A 28 -0.54 -6.17 -11.45
CA PHE A 28 0.16 -6.95 -12.46
C PHE A 28 1.07 -6.06 -13.32
N LEU A 29 2.33 -5.90 -12.88
CA LEU A 29 3.25 -4.86 -13.36
C LEU A 29 4.41 -5.37 -14.21
N THR A 30 4.93 -4.50 -15.06
CA THR A 30 6.15 -4.65 -15.86
C THR A 30 7.38 -4.17 -15.09
N ALA A 31 8.57 -4.62 -15.51
CA ALA A 31 9.83 -4.14 -14.96
C ALA A 31 10.03 -2.62 -15.15
N SER A 32 9.50 -2.03 -16.24
CA SER A 32 9.55 -0.60 -16.53
C SER A 32 8.64 0.25 -15.63
N GLU A 33 7.41 -0.21 -15.37
CA GLU A 33 6.51 0.47 -14.42
C GLU A 33 7.12 0.48 -13.00
N ILE A 34 7.69 -0.66 -12.57
CA ILE A 34 8.37 -0.80 -11.27
C ILE A 34 9.61 0.11 -11.17
N ALA A 35 10.46 0.14 -12.20
CA ALA A 35 11.65 0.99 -12.23
C ALA A 35 11.31 2.48 -12.16
N SER A 36 10.28 2.92 -12.89
CA SER A 36 9.81 4.30 -12.87
C SER A 36 9.25 4.72 -11.52
N LEU A 37 8.47 3.85 -10.87
CA LEU A 37 7.83 4.15 -9.59
C LEU A 37 8.84 4.15 -8.43
N LEU A 38 9.80 3.22 -8.42
CA LEU A 38 10.85 3.15 -7.39
C LEU A 38 12.05 4.08 -7.66
N GLN A 39 12.10 4.78 -8.80
CA GLN A 39 13.22 5.65 -9.21
C GLN A 39 14.58 4.93 -9.21
N ILE A 40 14.60 3.67 -9.67
CA ILE A 40 15.79 2.82 -9.75
C ILE A 40 16.01 2.28 -11.16
N ASP A 41 17.25 1.91 -11.46
CA ASP A 41 17.65 1.39 -12.77
C ASP A 41 16.86 0.12 -13.17
N LEU A 42 16.39 0.12 -14.43
CA LEU A 42 15.61 -0.97 -15.02
C LEU A 42 16.36 -2.31 -15.01
N SER A 43 17.68 -2.32 -15.24
CA SER A 43 18.45 -3.58 -15.22
C SER A 43 18.52 -4.17 -13.82
N THR A 44 18.55 -3.32 -12.78
CA THR A 44 18.50 -3.74 -11.37
C THR A 44 17.14 -4.34 -11.01
N VAL A 45 16.03 -3.72 -11.43
CA VAL A 45 14.68 -4.26 -11.27
C VAL A 45 14.55 -5.61 -11.99
N TYR A 46 14.92 -5.68 -13.27
CA TYR A 46 14.83 -6.89 -14.06
C TYR A 46 15.64 -8.05 -13.46
N ARG A 47 16.86 -7.77 -12.96
CA ARG A 47 17.69 -8.73 -12.24
C ARG A 47 16.98 -9.30 -11.01
N HIS A 48 16.31 -8.46 -10.21
CA HIS A 48 15.57 -8.91 -9.03
C HIS A 48 14.32 -9.73 -9.40
N LEU A 49 13.54 -9.29 -10.38
CA LEU A 49 12.37 -10.02 -10.87
C LEU A 49 12.74 -11.41 -11.39
N GLN A 50 13.75 -11.51 -12.26
CA GLN A 50 14.20 -12.81 -12.79
C GLN A 50 14.79 -13.73 -11.71
N GLN A 51 15.45 -13.19 -10.68
CA GLN A 51 15.91 -13.98 -9.53
C GLN A 51 14.74 -14.56 -8.73
N MET A 52 13.74 -13.74 -8.39
CA MET A 52 12.55 -14.19 -7.64
C MET A 52 11.68 -15.16 -8.47
N LYS A 53 11.58 -14.94 -9.79
CA LYS A 53 10.96 -15.87 -10.74
C LYS A 53 11.66 -17.23 -10.78
N LYS A 54 13.00 -17.25 -10.82
CA LYS A 54 13.80 -18.49 -10.78
C LYS A 54 13.63 -19.27 -9.47
N LEU A 55 13.30 -18.60 -8.37
CA LEU A 55 13.00 -19.23 -7.08
C LEU A 55 11.54 -19.73 -6.95
N GLY A 56 10.67 -19.41 -7.91
CA GLY A 56 9.24 -19.74 -7.83
C GLY A 56 8.45 -18.86 -6.87
N ILE A 57 8.95 -17.64 -6.61
CA ILE A 57 8.23 -16.62 -5.84
C ILE A 57 7.32 -15.80 -6.77
N LEU A 58 7.81 -15.50 -7.98
CA LEU A 58 7.08 -14.74 -9.00
C LEU A 58 6.85 -15.57 -10.27
N THR A 59 5.68 -15.41 -10.88
CA THR A 59 5.37 -15.82 -12.25
C THR A 59 5.50 -14.63 -13.20
N SER A 60 5.45 -14.88 -14.51
CA SER A 60 5.24 -13.81 -15.49
C SER A 60 4.47 -14.29 -16.71
N THR A 61 3.70 -13.38 -17.30
CA THR A 61 2.93 -13.60 -18.53
C THR A 61 3.26 -12.49 -19.53
N HIS A 62 3.34 -12.83 -20.82
CA HIS A 62 3.54 -11.84 -21.87
C HIS A 62 2.19 -11.39 -22.41
N LEU A 63 1.85 -10.11 -22.24
CA LEU A 63 0.65 -9.50 -22.80
C LEU A 63 1.08 -8.39 -23.76
N HIS A 64 0.53 -8.40 -24.99
CA HIS A 64 0.84 -7.43 -26.04
C HIS A 64 2.35 -7.20 -26.28
N GLY A 65 3.16 -8.25 -26.12
CA GLY A 65 4.62 -8.21 -26.30
C GLY A 65 5.42 -7.78 -25.07
N VAL A 66 4.77 -7.49 -23.93
CA VAL A 66 5.42 -7.01 -22.70
C VAL A 66 5.32 -8.05 -21.58
N GLU A 67 6.44 -8.36 -20.92
CA GLU A 67 6.49 -9.25 -19.75
C GLU A 67 5.95 -8.53 -18.50
N ARG A 68 4.87 -9.07 -17.92
CA ARG A 68 4.29 -8.63 -16.64
C ARG A 68 4.42 -9.72 -15.58
N PHE A 69 4.67 -9.32 -14.34
CA PHE A 69 5.00 -10.19 -13.22
C PHE A 69 3.89 -10.22 -12.17
N ASP A 70 3.75 -11.35 -11.50
CA ASP A 70 2.78 -11.61 -10.42
C ASP A 70 3.39 -12.59 -9.41
N PHE A 71 2.74 -12.81 -8.27
CA PHE A 71 3.10 -13.88 -7.34
C PHE A 71 2.79 -15.26 -7.92
N SER A 72 3.71 -16.22 -7.72
CA SER A 72 3.47 -17.63 -8.07
C SER A 72 2.44 -18.33 -7.19
N SER A 73 2.06 -17.73 -6.05
CA SER A 73 1.14 -18.34 -5.09
C SER A 73 0.46 -17.31 -4.18
N PRO A 74 -0.87 -17.41 -3.95
CA PRO A 74 -1.59 -16.56 -2.98
C PRO A 74 -1.19 -16.83 -1.52
N HIS A 75 -0.41 -17.88 -1.25
CA HIS A 75 0.18 -18.08 0.08
C HIS A 75 1.35 -17.13 0.36
N ILE A 76 2.08 -16.68 -0.68
CA ILE A 76 3.19 -15.73 -0.51
C ILE A 76 2.63 -14.33 -0.20
N PHE A 77 1.61 -13.90 -0.95
CA PHE A 77 0.84 -12.68 -0.67
C PHE A 77 0.36 -12.65 0.78
N ARG A 78 -0.39 -13.69 1.21
CA ARG A 78 -0.90 -13.77 2.60
C ARG A 78 0.22 -13.76 3.64
N MET A 79 1.33 -14.45 3.42
CA MET A 79 2.46 -14.44 4.37
C MET A 79 3.07 -13.04 4.53
N LEU A 80 3.13 -12.25 3.46
CA LEU A 80 3.61 -10.86 3.53
C LEU A 80 2.57 -9.97 4.23
N ASP A 81 1.30 -10.07 3.85
CA ASP A 81 0.18 -9.31 4.43
C ASP A 81 0.03 -9.52 5.95
N GLU A 82 0.15 -10.78 6.41
CA GLU A 82 0.20 -11.14 7.84
C GLU A 82 1.45 -10.59 8.55
N ALA A 83 2.62 -10.62 7.91
CA ALA A 83 3.84 -10.06 8.48
C ALA A 83 3.74 -8.53 8.63
N ILE A 84 3.11 -7.85 7.68
CA ILE A 84 2.86 -6.41 7.74
C ILE A 84 1.82 -6.09 8.81
N SER A 85 0.73 -6.87 8.87
CA SER A 85 -0.30 -6.79 9.92
C SER A 85 0.31 -6.86 11.33
N PHE A 86 1.18 -7.86 11.57
CA PHE A 86 1.89 -7.99 12.84
C PHE A 86 2.77 -6.79 13.18
N ILE A 87 3.49 -6.22 12.19
CA ILE A 87 4.32 -5.02 12.40
C ILE A 87 3.44 -3.83 12.78
N THR A 88 2.30 -3.65 12.10
CA THR A 88 1.32 -2.59 12.36
C THR A 88 0.75 -2.69 13.78
N GLU A 89 0.31 -3.88 14.18
CA GLU A 89 -0.20 -4.16 15.53
C GLU A 89 0.86 -3.90 16.60
N ALA A 90 2.10 -4.35 16.37
CA ALA A 90 3.22 -4.15 17.29
C ALA A 90 3.67 -2.67 17.39
N LYS A 91 3.51 -1.87 16.33
CA LYS A 91 3.74 -0.41 16.35
C LYS A 91 2.56 0.36 16.96
N GLY A 92 1.38 -0.26 17.10
CA GLY A 92 0.20 0.38 17.69
C GLY A 92 -0.42 1.47 16.81
N PHE A 93 -0.39 1.31 15.48
CA PHE A 93 -1.12 2.20 14.58
C PHE A 93 -2.63 2.04 14.81
N ASN A 94 -3.25 3.06 15.40
CA ASN A 94 -4.67 3.11 15.65
C ASN A 94 -5.25 4.33 14.95
N ALA A 95 -6.36 4.15 14.25
CA ALA A 95 -7.13 5.27 13.76
C ALA A 95 -7.71 6.06 14.94
N ILE A 96 -7.60 7.38 14.87
CA ILE A 96 -8.05 8.30 15.90
C ILE A 96 -9.46 8.72 15.54
N ALA A 97 -10.44 8.42 16.39
CA ALA A 97 -11.80 8.93 16.22
C ALA A 97 -11.77 10.47 16.30
N CYS A 98 -12.39 11.15 15.33
CA CYS A 98 -12.39 12.61 15.22
C CYS A 98 -13.33 13.34 16.20
N SER A 99 -13.83 12.63 17.22
CA SER A 99 -14.59 13.19 18.33
C SER A 99 -13.85 14.38 18.98
N GLU A 100 -14.61 15.39 19.37
CA GLU A 100 -14.14 16.56 20.14
C GLU A 100 -13.07 17.42 19.44
N GLY A 101 -12.96 17.32 18.10
CA GLY A 101 -12.20 18.29 17.30
C GLY A 101 -10.70 18.01 17.19
N ILE A 102 -10.20 16.85 17.63
CA ILE A 102 -8.80 16.43 17.42
C ILE A 102 -8.37 16.61 15.96
N CYS A 103 -9.23 16.24 15.01
CA CYS A 103 -8.90 16.30 13.59
C CYS A 103 -8.75 17.75 13.06
N SER A 104 -9.29 18.77 13.74
CA SER A 104 -9.04 20.19 13.41
C SER A 104 -7.56 20.59 13.50
N TYR A 105 -6.81 19.95 14.41
CA TYR A 105 -5.36 20.16 14.56
C TYR A 105 -4.59 19.65 13.32
N TYR A 106 -4.91 18.43 12.87
CA TYR A 106 -4.30 17.79 11.69
C TYR A 106 -4.78 18.41 10.36
N LEU A 107 -5.98 18.97 10.33
CA LEU A 107 -6.52 19.73 9.20
C LEU A 107 -5.89 21.13 9.08
N GLY A 108 -5.33 21.68 10.16
CA GLY A 108 -4.55 22.92 10.12
C GLY A 108 -5.38 24.19 9.93
N GLY A 109 -6.68 24.14 10.21
CA GLY A 109 -7.61 25.26 10.06
C GLY A 109 -8.11 25.51 8.62
N GLU A 110 -7.52 24.87 7.60
CA GLU A 110 -8.16 24.71 6.30
C GLU A 110 -9.24 23.62 6.43
N LEU A 111 -10.43 24.04 6.83
CA LEU A 111 -11.65 23.23 6.73
C LEU A 111 -11.96 22.99 5.26
N ASP A 112 -11.42 21.90 4.73
CA ASP A 112 -12.14 21.12 3.75
C ASP A 112 -13.57 20.88 4.27
N ILE A 113 -14.55 20.95 3.37
CA ILE A 113 -15.99 20.79 3.68
C ILE A 113 -16.33 19.31 4.00
N ILE A 114 -15.33 18.51 4.38
CA ILE A 114 -15.38 17.07 4.58
C ILE A 114 -14.81 16.82 5.98
N GLU A 115 -15.69 16.73 6.96
CA GLU A 115 -15.30 16.28 8.30
C GLU A 115 -15.10 14.75 8.25
N PRO A 116 -13.91 14.23 8.61
CA PRO A 116 -13.70 12.81 8.77
C PRO A 116 -14.22 12.31 10.12
N ASP A 117 -14.72 11.08 10.15
CA ASP A 117 -15.10 10.38 11.38
C ASP A 117 -13.87 9.75 12.07
N GLN A 118 -12.89 9.33 11.27
CA GLN A 118 -11.61 8.79 11.73
C GLN A 118 -10.42 9.39 10.98
N LEU A 119 -9.30 9.53 11.68
CA LEU A 119 -8.00 9.97 11.17
C LEU A 119 -6.97 8.86 11.32
N LEU A 120 -6.27 8.54 10.23
CA LEU A 120 -5.13 7.65 10.21
C LEU A 120 -3.88 8.40 9.73
N ASP A 121 -3.01 8.78 10.66
CA ASP A 121 -1.71 9.40 10.37
C ASP A 121 -0.65 8.32 10.16
N MET A 122 -0.14 8.21 8.93
CA MET A 122 0.84 7.22 8.48
C MET A 122 2.11 7.88 7.93
N ARG A 123 2.39 9.13 8.32
CA ARG A 123 3.62 9.82 7.93
C ARG A 123 4.85 9.14 8.53
N GLY A 124 5.95 9.12 7.77
CA GLY A 124 7.16 8.35 8.07
C GLY A 124 7.09 6.86 7.69
N GLU A 125 5.93 6.34 7.29
CA GLU A 125 5.76 4.94 6.89
C GLU A 125 5.65 4.79 5.35
N SER A 126 6.41 3.84 4.81
CA SER A 126 6.38 3.50 3.38
C SER A 126 5.40 2.37 3.09
N CYS A 127 4.88 2.33 1.86
CA CYS A 127 4.15 1.16 1.34
C CYS A 127 4.91 -0.15 1.65
N PRO A 128 4.22 -1.21 2.11
CA PRO A 128 2.76 -1.40 2.10
C PRO A 128 2.02 -0.94 3.36
N ILE A 129 2.71 -0.47 4.40
CA ILE A 129 2.12 -0.27 5.74
C ILE A 129 0.92 0.70 5.73
N PRO A 130 0.99 1.91 5.12
CA PRO A 130 -0.14 2.83 5.07
C PRO A 130 -1.35 2.29 4.29
N ASP A 131 -1.10 1.46 3.27
CA ASP A 131 -2.11 0.91 2.39
C ASP A 131 -2.92 -0.20 3.10
N ILE A 132 -2.24 -1.16 3.71
CA ILE A 132 -2.89 -2.19 4.53
C ILE A 132 -3.64 -1.57 5.72
N GLN A 133 -3.06 -0.56 6.37
CA GLN A 133 -3.72 0.07 7.51
C GLN A 133 -4.93 0.90 7.12
N ALA A 134 -4.94 1.57 5.96
CA ALA A 134 -6.12 2.25 5.44
C ALA A 134 -7.26 1.25 5.17
N ARG A 135 -6.96 0.11 4.51
CA ARG A 135 -7.91 -0.97 4.21
C ARG A 135 -8.50 -1.55 5.50
N LYS A 136 -7.66 -2.00 6.43
CA LYS A 136 -8.09 -2.49 7.75
C LYS A 136 -8.89 -1.47 8.57
N THR A 137 -8.55 -0.19 8.51
CA THR A 137 -9.31 0.84 9.23
C THR A 137 -10.74 0.90 8.67
N LEU A 138 -10.89 0.94 7.35
CA LEU A 138 -12.21 1.00 6.70
C LEU A 138 -13.02 -0.29 6.88
N GLU A 139 -12.38 -1.47 6.93
CA GLU A 139 -13.06 -2.74 7.29
C GLU A 139 -13.74 -2.68 8.67
N ASN A 140 -13.20 -1.88 9.60
CA ASN A 140 -13.70 -1.72 10.96
C ASN A 140 -14.56 -0.45 11.16
N MET A 141 -14.80 0.33 10.10
CA MET A 141 -15.66 1.53 10.11
C MET A 141 -17.10 1.20 9.69
N ASN A 142 -18.05 2.02 10.14
CA ASN A 142 -19.43 1.87 9.71
C ASN A 142 -19.59 2.34 8.24
N PRO A 143 -20.57 1.80 7.49
CA PRO A 143 -20.91 2.33 6.17
C PRO A 143 -21.19 3.84 6.19
N GLU A 144 -20.79 4.51 5.12
CA GLU A 144 -20.83 5.96 4.89
C GLU A 144 -19.91 6.84 5.76
N GLU A 145 -19.24 6.28 6.79
CA GLU A 145 -18.20 7.00 7.54
C GLU A 145 -17.00 7.37 6.65
N VAL A 146 -16.33 8.47 7.00
CA VAL A 146 -15.21 9.06 6.26
C VAL A 146 -13.90 8.89 7.02
N LEU A 147 -12.96 8.17 6.42
CA LEU A 147 -11.57 8.09 6.86
C LEU A 147 -10.74 9.18 6.20
N LEU A 148 -9.99 9.95 6.98
CA LEU A 148 -8.86 10.75 6.51
C LEU A 148 -7.57 9.96 6.72
N VAL A 149 -6.86 9.63 5.65
CA VAL A 149 -5.49 9.08 5.70
C VAL A 149 -4.49 10.18 5.37
N ILE A 150 -3.42 10.29 6.16
CA ILE A 150 -2.31 11.22 5.90
C ILE A 150 -1.02 10.42 5.66
N VAL A 151 -0.35 10.66 4.54
CA VAL A 151 0.94 10.05 4.17
C VAL A 151 1.90 11.10 3.59
N ASP A 152 3.19 10.98 3.87
CA ASP A 152 4.25 11.85 3.33
C ASP A 152 5.03 11.21 2.17
N TYR A 153 4.82 9.90 1.93
CA TYR A 153 5.49 9.16 0.86
C TYR A 153 4.64 9.12 -0.43
N PRO A 154 5.15 9.61 -1.59
CA PRO A 154 4.35 9.71 -2.82
C PRO A 154 3.74 8.39 -3.32
N LEU A 155 4.44 7.25 -3.18
CA LEU A 155 3.92 5.95 -3.60
C LEU A 155 2.75 5.48 -2.73
N SER A 156 2.70 5.87 -1.46
CA SER A 156 1.54 5.66 -0.59
C SER A 156 0.36 6.49 -1.09
N GLY A 157 0.62 7.75 -1.47
CA GLY A 157 -0.36 8.66 -2.06
C GLY A 157 -0.98 8.17 -3.38
N GLU A 158 -0.26 7.41 -4.20
CA GLU A 158 -0.80 6.80 -5.44
C GLU A 158 -1.40 5.41 -5.23
N ARG A 159 -0.89 4.62 -4.28
CA ARG A 159 -1.38 3.26 -4.03
C ARG A 159 -2.74 3.24 -3.36
N ILE A 160 -2.91 3.98 -2.26
CA ILE A 160 -4.12 3.96 -1.43
C ILE A 160 -5.38 4.23 -2.29
N PRO A 161 -5.42 5.23 -3.19
CA PRO A 161 -6.58 5.44 -4.05
C PRO A 161 -6.92 4.23 -4.95
N VAL A 162 -5.91 3.48 -5.41
CA VAL A 162 -6.08 2.36 -6.35
C VAL A 162 -6.56 1.09 -5.64
N SER A 163 -6.05 0.77 -4.45
CA SER A 163 -6.49 -0.39 -3.68
C SER A 163 -7.92 -0.22 -3.17
N ILE A 164 -8.21 0.94 -2.57
CA ILE A 164 -9.51 1.32 -2.01
C ILE A 164 -10.61 1.35 -3.08
N GLN A 165 -10.32 1.80 -4.30
CA GLN A 165 -11.27 1.72 -5.42
C GLN A 165 -11.51 0.28 -5.90
N LYS A 166 -10.51 -0.61 -5.85
CA LYS A 166 -10.69 -2.04 -6.18
C LYS A 166 -11.57 -2.75 -5.16
N GLU A 167 -11.47 -2.36 -3.89
CA GLU A 167 -12.34 -2.83 -2.80
C GLU A 167 -13.74 -2.17 -2.84
N GLY A 168 -14.04 -1.27 -3.79
CA GLY A 168 -15.39 -0.70 -3.97
C GLY A 168 -15.71 0.51 -3.09
N HIS A 169 -14.73 1.05 -2.36
CA HIS A 169 -14.87 2.28 -1.57
C HIS A 169 -14.74 3.52 -2.46
N GLU A 170 -15.17 4.68 -1.94
CA GLU A 170 -15.12 5.95 -2.66
C GLU A 170 -13.96 6.84 -2.16
N ILE A 171 -13.10 7.30 -3.09
CA ILE A 171 -12.16 8.38 -2.82
C ILE A 171 -12.89 9.71 -3.02
N ILE A 172 -13.21 10.40 -1.92
CA ILE A 172 -13.92 11.68 -1.94
C ILE A 172 -13.00 12.80 -2.43
N LYS A 173 -11.77 12.83 -1.91
CA LYS A 173 -10.79 13.89 -2.20
C LYS A 173 -9.37 13.42 -1.91
N LYS A 174 -8.40 13.89 -2.70
CA LYS A 174 -6.96 13.77 -2.45
C LYS A 174 -6.33 15.15 -2.58
N ILE A 175 -5.49 15.54 -1.61
CA ILE A 175 -4.81 16.83 -1.56
C ILE A 175 -3.36 16.59 -1.17
N ALA A 176 -2.42 17.14 -1.93
CA ALA A 176 -1.04 17.30 -1.47
C ALA A 176 -0.85 18.73 -0.96
N ASP A 177 -0.29 18.90 0.22
CA ASP A 177 0.03 20.21 0.77
C ASP A 177 1.42 20.71 0.34
N LYS A 178 1.78 21.91 0.79
CA LYS A 178 3.08 22.56 0.49
C LYS A 178 4.27 22.00 1.28
N TYR A 179 4.04 21.12 2.24
CA TYR A 179 5.05 20.49 3.09
C TYR A 179 5.39 19.07 2.65
N GLY A 180 4.51 18.45 1.83
CA GLY A 180 4.67 17.10 1.29
C GLY A 180 3.63 16.10 1.82
N ASP A 181 2.76 16.52 2.74
CA ASP A 181 1.72 15.67 3.29
C ASP A 181 0.59 15.50 2.26
N ILE A 182 0.21 14.25 2.01
CA ILE A 182 -0.88 13.85 1.12
C ILE A 182 -2.05 13.39 2.00
N LYS A 183 -3.12 14.18 2.00
CA LYS A 183 -4.39 13.92 2.68
C LYS A 183 -5.35 13.22 1.71
N ILE A 184 -5.88 12.07 2.10
CA ILE A 184 -6.81 11.25 1.30
C ILE A 184 -8.08 11.03 2.12
N TYR A 185 -9.21 11.53 1.63
CA TYR A 185 -10.52 11.35 2.24
C TYR A 185 -11.27 10.22 1.53
N ILE A 186 -11.71 9.24 2.30
CA ILE A 186 -12.24 7.96 1.82
C ILE A 186 -13.56 7.67 2.52
N ARG A 187 -14.62 7.38 1.77
CA ARG A 187 -15.91 6.93 2.33
C ARG A 187 -15.99 5.41 2.31
N ARG A 188 -16.23 4.77 3.47
CA ARG A 188 -16.57 3.33 3.53
C ARG A 188 -17.93 3.14 2.84
N ARG A 189 -18.01 2.21 1.89
CA ARG A 189 -19.26 1.84 1.22
C ARG A 189 -19.77 0.50 1.74
N GLU A 190 -21.09 0.31 1.74
CA GLU A 190 -21.73 -0.88 2.31
C GLU A 190 -21.52 -2.15 1.46
N ASN A 191 -21.36 -2.00 0.14
CA ASN A 191 -21.17 -3.08 -0.84
C ASN A 191 -19.69 -3.27 -1.24
N ALA A 192 -18.77 -2.92 -0.34
CA ALA A 192 -17.33 -3.05 -0.49
C ALA A 192 -16.82 -4.24 0.34
#